data_AF-A0A183DY53-F1
#
_entry.id   AF-A0A183DY53-F1
#
_cell.length_a   1.000
_cell.length_b   1.000
_cell.length_c   1.000
_cell.angle_alpha   90.00
_cell.angle_beta   90.00
_cell.angle_gamma   90.00
#
_symmetry.space_group_name_H-M   'P 1'
#
loop_
_entity.id
_entity.type
_entity.pdbx_description
1 polymer ?
#
loop_
_entity_poly.entity_id
_entity_poly.type
_entity_poly.pdbx_seq_one_letter_code
_entity_poly.pdbx_strand_id
1 'polypeptide(L)' 'MDLGIYVRNDNEKAAEEFRGIGMRIEDDILLRNDGTVEVLTVDALSWTTERRQELAALSFMDRSL' A
#
# COMPACT_ATOMS: atom_id res chain seq x y z
N MET A 1 0.38 -0.81 12.35
CA MET A 1 -0.87 -0.02 12.28
C MET A 1 -1.66 -0.54 11.09
N ASP A 2 -2.98 -0.66 11.19
CA ASP A 2 -3.80 -1.32 10.15
C ASP A 2 -4.99 -0.44 9.75
N LEU A 3 -5.09 -0.14 8.44
CA LEU A 3 -6.23 0.53 7.84
C LEU A 3 -6.78 -0.35 6.71
N GLY A 4 -8.06 -0.69 6.81
CA GLY A 4 -8.77 -1.48 5.82
C GLY A 4 -10.11 -0.88 5.43
N ILE A 5 -10.47 -1.00 4.15
CA ILE A 5 -11.78 -0.67 3.62
C ILE A 5 -12.31 -1.91 2.90
N TYR A 6 -13.52 -2.32 3.25
CA TYR A 6 -14.18 -3.49 2.68
C TYR A 6 -15.60 -3.13 2.27
N VAL A 7 -15.92 -3.26 0.99
CA VAL A 7 -17.27 -3.03 0.46
C VAL A 7 -17.87 -4.38 0.10
N ARG A 8 -18.91 -4.79 0.84
CA ARG A 8 -19.62 -6.04 0.53
C ARG A 8 -20.18 -6.00 -0.89
N ASN A 9 -20.15 -7.15 -1.56
CA ASN A 9 -20.63 -7.29 -2.94
C ASN A 9 -22.11 -6.90 -3.12
N ASP A 10 -22.92 -7.14 -2.10
CA ASP A 10 -24.36 -6.86 -2.04
C ASP A 10 -24.67 -5.52 -1.34
N ASN A 11 -23.69 -4.63 -1.14
CA ASN A 11 -23.94 -3.33 -0.51
C ASN A 11 -24.58 -2.34 -1.48
N GLU A 12 -25.90 -2.32 -1.52
CA GLU A 12 -26.69 -1.41 -2.40
C GLU A 12 -26.49 0.09 -2.09
N LYS A 13 -25.93 0.43 -0.92
CA LYS A 13 -25.62 1.83 -0.55
C LYS A 13 -24.27 2.31 -1.09
N ALA A 14 -23.43 1.41 -1.61
CA ALA A 14 -22.18 1.75 -2.28
C ALA A 14 -22.38 1.81 -3.80
N ALA A 15 -21.60 2.64 -4.48
CA ALA A 15 -21.55 2.66 -5.95
C ALA A 15 -21.12 1.28 -6.47
N GLU A 16 -21.71 0.84 -7.58
CA GLU A 16 -21.60 -0.53 -8.08
C GLU A 16 -20.15 -0.93 -8.37
N GLU A 17 -19.36 0.01 -8.90
CA GLU A 17 -17.94 -0.16 -9.23
C GLU A 17 -17.03 -0.45 -8.03
N PHE A 18 -17.49 -0.16 -6.81
CA PHE A 18 -16.72 -0.43 -5.59
C PHE A 18 -17.17 -1.68 -4.85
N ARG A 19 -18.31 -2.29 -5.22
CA ARG A 19 -18.83 -3.46 -4.52
C ARG A 19 -17.92 -4.67 -4.74
N GLY A 20 -17.71 -5.44 -3.67
CA GLY A 20 -16.84 -6.62 -3.70
C GLY A 20 -15.35 -6.30 -3.57
N ILE A 21 -14.97 -5.02 -3.46
CA ILE A 21 -13.58 -4.61 -3.27
C ILE A 21 -13.24 -4.58 -1.78
N GLY A 22 -12.13 -5.22 -1.43
CA GLY A 22 -11.47 -5.11 -0.14
C GLY A 22 -10.02 -4.66 -0.34
N MET A 23 -9.58 -3.67 0.42
CA MET A 23 -8.21 -3.17 0.40
C MET A 23 -7.73 -2.94 1.84
N ARG A 24 -6.48 -3.31 2.09
CA ARG A 24 -5.82 -3.14 3.38
C ARG A 24 -4.37 -2.73 3.16
N ILE A 25 -3.90 -1.77 3.95
CA ILE A 25 -2.49 -1.41 4.05
C ILE A 25 -2.10 -1.64 5.50
N GLU A 26 -1.08 -2.47 5.70
CA GLU A 26 -0.57 -2.86 7.00
C GLU A 26 0.95 -2.71 6.99
N ASP A 27 1.46 -2.15 8.07
CA ASP A 27 2.89 -2.02 8.34
C ASP A 27 3.23 -2.51 9.75
N ASP A 28 4.37 -3.17 9.85
CA ASP A 28 4.99 -3.56 11.12
C ASP A 28 5.77 -2.38 11.70
N ILE A 29 5.50 -2.06 12.97
CA ILE A 29 6.09 -0.90 13.64
C ILE A 29 6.87 -1.33 14.89
N LEU A 30 8.04 -0.72 15.10
CA LEU A 30 8.82 -0.83 16.32
C LEU A 30 8.81 0.51 17.05
N LEU A 31 8.21 0.54 18.25
CA LEU A 31 8.28 1.68 19.16
C LEU A 31 9.47 1.51 20.11
N ARG A 32 10.38 2.48 20.13
CA ARG A 32 11.58 2.47 20.99
C ARG A 32 11.32 3.19 22.31
N ASN A 33 12.19 2.95 23.30
CA ASN A 33 12.08 3.54 24.64
C ASN A 33 12.22 5.07 24.66
N ASP A 34 12.87 5.66 23.65
CA ASP A 34 12.99 7.12 23.47
C ASP A 34 11.78 7.74 22.76
N GLY A 35 10.76 6.95 22.45
CA GLY A 35 9.55 7.36 21.76
C GLY A 35 9.68 7.42 20.24
N THR A 36 10.83 7.06 19.67
CA THR A 36 10.98 6.97 18.22
C THR A 36 10.27 5.74 17.65
N VAL A 37 9.81 5.85 16.41
CA VAL A 37 9.10 4.78 15.68
C VAL A 37 9.89 4.41 14.43
N GLU A 38 10.04 3.11 14.21
CA GLU A 38 10.59 2.54 12.99
C GLU A 38 9.53 1.69 12.28
N VAL A 39 9.45 1.79 10.96
CA VAL A 39 8.59 0.95 10.12
C VAL A 39 9.45 -0.16 9.53
N LEU A 40 9.22 -1.40 9.97
CA LEU A 40 10.03 -2.56 9.60
C LEU A 40 9.74 -3.04 8.18
N THR A 41 8.57 -2.68 7.64
CA THR A 41 8.08 -3.07 6.31
C THR A 41 8.16 -1.95 5.28
N VAL A 42 8.99 -0.93 5.51
CA VAL A 42 9.07 0.28 4.68
C VAL A 42 9.39 0.01 3.20
N ASP A 43 10.07 -1.11 2.91
CA ASP A 43 10.42 -1.52 1.55
C ASP A 43 9.23 -2.16 0.79
N ALA A 44 8.17 -2.54 1.50
CA ALA A 44 6.91 -2.96 0.89
C ALA A 44 6.18 -1.74 0.34
N LEU A 45 6.18 -1.60 -0.99
CA LEU A 45 5.55 -0.48 -1.68
C LEU A 45 4.02 -0.49 -1.47
N SER A 46 3.49 0.49 -0.75
CA SER A 46 2.05 0.63 -0.50
C SER A 46 1.40 1.84 -1.19
N TRP A 47 2.17 2.85 -1.61
CA TRP A 47 1.67 4.08 -2.25
C TRP A 47 1.76 4.04 -3.78
N THR A 48 0.78 4.62 -4.47
CA THR A 48 0.54 4.37 -5.90
C THR A 48 1.01 5.43 -6.90
N THR A 49 1.55 6.60 -6.52
CA THR A 49 1.86 7.63 -7.54
C THR A 49 3.35 7.93 -7.75
N GLU A 50 4.15 8.12 -6.70
CA GLU A 50 5.52 8.66 -6.88
C GLU A 50 6.59 7.57 -7.07
N ARG A 51 6.48 6.41 -6.42
CA ARG A 51 7.46 5.31 -6.54
C ARG A 51 7.29 4.39 -7.75
N ARG A 52 6.14 4.41 -8.44
CA ARG A 52 5.91 3.59 -9.64
C ARG A 52 6.67 4.10 -10.86
N GLN A 53 6.84 5.41 -11.02
CA GLN A 53 7.59 5.98 -12.14
C GLN A 53 9.10 5.70 -12.00
N GLU A 54 9.63 5.74 -10.79
CA GLU A 54 11.04 5.49 -10.51
C GLU A 54 11.42 4.01 -10.67
N LEU A 55 10.58 3.08 -10.20
CA LEU A 55 10.82 1.64 -10.37
C LEU A 55 10.54 1.15 -11.80
N ALA A 56 9.56 1.73 -12.51
CA ALA A 56 9.43 1.50 -13.94
C ALA A 56 10.68 1.98 -14.68
N ALA A 57 11.17 3.19 -14.40
CA ALA A 57 12.38 3.75 -15.01
C ALA A 57 13.64 2.90 -14.72
N LEU A 58 13.81 2.39 -13.50
CA LEU A 58 14.92 1.50 -13.15
C LEU A 58 14.82 0.14 -13.85
N SER A 59 13.62 -0.45 -13.95
CA SER A 59 13.42 -1.70 -14.67
C SER A 59 13.63 -1.57 -16.19
N PHE A 60 13.50 -0.37 -16.76
CA PHE A 60 13.80 -0.11 -18.17
C PHE A 60 15.30 0.11 -18.43
N MET A 61 16.05 0.65 -17.47
CA MET A 61 17.50 0.88 -17.60
C MET A 61 18.34 -0.42 -17.53
N ASP A 62 17.89 -1.41 -16.76
CA ASP A 62 18.58 -2.70 -16.56
C ASP A 62 18.45 -3.68 -17.74
N ARG A 63 17.62 -3.38 -18.75
CA ARG A 63 17.44 -4.22 -19.96
C ARG A 63 18.21 -3.73 -21.19
N SER A 64 19.11 -2.76 -21.01
CA SER A 64 19.91 -2.14 -22.08
C SER A 64 21.40 -2.52 -22.06
N LEU A 65 21.78 -3.60 -21.36
CA LEU A 65 23.12 -4.20 -21.41
C LEU A 65 23.09 -5.56 -22.11
#